data_AF-A0A2C9CNJ8-F1
#
_entry.id   AF-A0A2C9CNJ8-F1
#
_cell.length_a   1.000
_cell.length_b   1.000
_cell.length_c   1.000
_cell.angle_alpha   90.00
_cell.angle_beta   90.00
_cell.angle_gamma   90.00
#
_symmetry.space_group_name_H-M   'P 1'
#
loop_
_entity.id
_entity.type
_entity.pdbx_description
1 polymer ?
#
loop_
_entity_poly.entity_id
_entity_poly.type
_entity_poly.pdbx_seq_one_letter_code
_entity_poly.pdbx_strand_id
1 'polypeptide(L)'
;MRQYIIAITALCATTSTLAHAGATGIVLQRMESMKEMNEASKALALIRAGGLPFEPELLTRVTDLITNNADLIPAQYPDGSFAFPSEALLSIAQNRDDFEAAPPPWLIWPAVLPWHPI
;
A
#
# COMPACT_ATOMS: atom_id res chain seq x y z
N MET A 1 5.58 -23.34 -40.21
CA MET A 1 4.94 -22.95 -38.94
C MET A 1 5.89 -21.99 -38.23
N ARG A 2 5.53 -20.70 -38.10
CA ARG A 2 6.40 -19.67 -37.53
C ARG A 2 6.03 -19.50 -36.06
N GLN A 3 6.96 -19.85 -35.16
CA GLN A 3 6.80 -19.70 -33.72
C GLN A 3 6.94 -18.21 -33.37
N TYR A 4 5.90 -17.63 -32.77
CA TYR A 4 5.97 -16.28 -32.20
C TYR A 4 6.27 -16.43 -30.70
N ILE A 5 7.54 -16.35 -30.33
CA ILE A 5 7.93 -16.20 -28.93
C ILE A 5 7.71 -14.73 -28.58
N ILE A 6 6.60 -14.44 -27.90
CA ILE A 6 6.38 -13.13 -27.27
C ILE A 6 7.12 -13.17 -25.93
N ALA A 7 8.37 -12.70 -25.94
CA ALA A 7 9.09 -12.43 -24.71
C ALA A 7 8.48 -11.17 -24.05
N ILE A 8 7.71 -11.37 -22.98
CA ILE A 8 7.23 -10.28 -22.14
C ILE A 8 8.41 -9.88 -21.24
N THR A 9 9.19 -8.91 -21.68
CA THR A 9 10.20 -8.26 -20.86
C THR A 9 9.47 -7.43 -19.80
N ALA A 10 9.46 -7.92 -18.56
CA ALA A 10 8.94 -7.18 -17.41
C ALA A 10 9.81 -5.94 -17.18
N LEU A 11 9.37 -4.79 -17.70
CA LEU A 11 9.98 -3.49 -17.45
C LEU A 11 9.55 -3.03 -16.06
N CYS A 12 10.32 -3.40 -15.03
CA CYS A 12 10.28 -2.72 -13.74
C CYS A 12 10.90 -1.33 -13.91
N ALA A 13 10.15 -0.40 -14.51
CA ALA A 13 10.44 1.02 -14.41
C ALA A 13 9.93 1.49 -13.05
N THR A 14 10.82 1.49 -12.04
CA THR A 14 10.56 2.21 -10.79
C THR A 14 10.56 3.70 -11.12
N THR A 15 9.38 4.25 -11.44
CA THR A 15 9.18 5.69 -11.50
C THR A 15 9.23 6.22 -10.06
N SER A 16 10.41 6.65 -9.62
CA SER A 16 10.53 7.55 -8.48
C SER A 16 9.81 8.83 -8.88
N THR A 17 8.57 8.95 -8.44
CA THR A 17 7.72 10.08 -8.73
C THR A 17 8.38 11.32 -8.12
N LEU A 18 8.60 12.33 -8.97
CA LEU A 18 9.01 13.69 -8.61
C LEU A 18 7.94 14.44 -7.77
N ALA A 19 7.11 13.70 -7.02
CA ALA A 19 6.09 14.17 -6.10
C ALA A 19 6.64 14.31 -4.66
N HIS A 20 7.77 13.66 -4.36
CA HIS A 20 8.43 13.72 -3.05
C HIS A 20 9.46 14.86 -2.95
N ALA A 21 9.37 15.89 -3.81
CA ALA A 21 10.39 16.94 -3.90
C ALA A 21 10.59 17.63 -2.54
N GLY A 22 11.69 17.28 -1.84
CA GLY A 22 12.05 17.80 -0.52
C GLY A 22 11.85 16.84 0.65
N ALA A 23 11.17 15.70 0.47
CA ALA A 23 11.03 14.68 1.52
C ALA A 23 12.33 13.93 1.69
N THR A 24 12.79 13.81 2.94
CA THR A 24 13.99 13.05 3.32
C THR A 24 13.70 12.25 4.58
N GLY A 25 14.58 11.30 4.89
CA GLY A 25 14.48 10.49 6.11
C GLY A 25 13.14 9.76 6.25
N ILE A 26 12.59 9.73 7.47
CA ILE A 26 11.37 8.97 7.81
C ILE A 26 10.13 9.43 7.03
N VAL A 27 10.06 10.72 6.64
CA VAL A 27 8.94 11.25 5.86
C VAL A 27 8.95 10.66 4.46
N LEU A 28 10.12 10.55 3.82
CA LEU A 28 10.24 9.89 2.52
C LEU A 28 9.89 8.40 2.62
N GLN A 29 10.47 7.71 3.61
CA GLN A 29 10.27 6.27 3.81
C GLN A 29 8.78 5.91 3.91
N ARG A 30 7.99 6.67 4.69
CA ARG A 30 6.56 6.38 4.84
C ARG A 30 5.74 6.68 3.59
N MET A 31 6.12 7.71 2.83
CA MET A 31 5.44 8.02 1.57
C MET A 31 5.69 6.90 0.54
N GLU A 32 6.90 6.34 0.51
CA GLU A 32 7.23 5.16 -0.31
C GLU A 32 6.45 3.91 0.15
N SER A 33 6.43 3.62 1.45
CA SER A 33 5.62 2.53 2.03
C SER A 33 4.13 2.66 1.68
N MET A 34 3.56 3.85 1.80
CA MET A 34 2.16 4.11 1.45
C MET A 34 1.89 3.94 -0.05
N LYS A 35 2.84 4.32 -0.90
CA LYS A 35 2.74 4.10 -2.35
C LYS A 35 2.72 2.60 -2.68
N GLU A 36 3.65 1.84 -2.12
CA GLU A 36 3.73 0.39 -2.32
C GLU A 36 2.45 -0.32 -1.83
N MET A 37 1.96 0.06 -0.65
CA MET A 37 0.71 -0.48 -0.10
C MET A 37 -0.51 -0.15 -0.98
N ASN A 38 -0.57 1.05 -1.59
CA ASN A 38 -1.63 1.43 -2.53
C ASN A 38 -1.58 0.57 -3.81
N GLU A 39 -0.39 0.38 -4.39
CA GLU A 39 -0.20 -0.46 -5.57
C GLU A 39 -0.59 -1.93 -5.28
N ALA A 40 -0.17 -2.47 -4.14
CA ALA A 40 -0.57 -3.81 -3.69
C ALA A 40 -2.09 -3.92 -3.48
N SER A 41 -2.72 -2.93 -2.85
CA SER A 41 -4.18 -2.90 -2.64
C SER A 41 -4.96 -2.92 -3.96
N LYS A 42 -4.48 -2.19 -4.98
CA LYS A 42 -5.05 -2.22 -6.34
C LYS A 42 -4.90 -3.59 -6.99
N ALA A 43 -3.74 -4.22 -6.87
CA ALA A 43 -3.52 -5.56 -7.40
C ALA A 43 -4.46 -6.59 -6.74
N LEU A 44 -4.65 -6.51 -5.41
CA LEU A 44 -5.59 -7.37 -4.68
C LEU A 44 -7.04 -7.18 -5.16
N ALA A 45 -7.45 -5.93 -5.39
CA ALA A 45 -8.79 -5.63 -5.93
C ALA A 45 -8.99 -6.25 -7.33
N LEU A 46 -7.98 -6.18 -8.20
CA LEU A 46 -8.02 -6.80 -9.53
C LEU A 46 -8.09 -8.33 -9.47
N ILE A 47 -7.31 -8.97 -8.60
CA ILE A 47 -7.38 -10.43 -8.36
C ILE A 47 -8.78 -10.81 -7.91
N ARG A 48 -9.34 -10.10 -6.92
CA ARG A 48 -10.68 -10.34 -6.39
C ARG A 48 -11.78 -10.18 -7.45
N ALA A 49 -11.63 -9.21 -8.34
CA ALA A 49 -12.58 -8.96 -9.43
C ALA A 49 -12.46 -9.97 -10.59
N GLY A 50 -11.50 -10.91 -10.54
CA GLY A 50 -11.22 -11.83 -11.64
C GLY A 50 -10.58 -11.13 -12.86
N GLY A 51 -10.06 -9.92 -12.69
CA GLY A 51 -9.39 -9.14 -13.74
C GLY A 51 -7.97 -9.60 -14.06
N LEU A 52 -7.42 -10.51 -13.23
CA LEU A 52 -6.14 -11.17 -13.44
C LEU A 52 -6.33 -12.69 -13.33
N PRO A 53 -5.55 -13.50 -14.07
CA PRO A 53 -5.46 -14.93 -13.79
C PRO A 53 -5.11 -15.16 -12.33
N PHE A 54 -5.78 -16.13 -11.71
CA PHE A 54 -5.51 -16.47 -10.32
C PHE A 54 -4.15 -17.16 -10.20
N GLU A 55 -3.19 -16.48 -9.57
CA GLU A 55 -1.85 -16.97 -9.29
C GLU A 55 -1.61 -16.92 -7.76
N PRO A 56 -1.56 -18.07 -7.06
CA PRO A 56 -1.43 -18.11 -5.60
C PRO A 56 -0.20 -17.35 -5.06
N GLU A 57 0.92 -17.41 -5.79
CA GLU A 57 2.15 -16.70 -5.44
C GLU A 57 1.98 -15.18 -5.51
N LEU A 58 1.23 -14.69 -6.52
CA LEU A 58 0.93 -13.27 -6.64
C LEU A 58 0.03 -12.81 -5.51
N LEU A 59 -1.02 -13.58 -5.19
CA LEU A 59 -1.90 -13.28 -4.07
C LEU A 59 -1.12 -13.17 -2.76
N THR A 60 -0.27 -14.16 -2.47
CA THR A 60 0.56 -14.20 -1.26
C THR A 60 1.48 -12.98 -1.19
N ARG A 61 2.20 -12.70 -2.27
CA ARG A 61 3.11 -11.53 -2.33
C ARG A 61 2.38 -10.22 -2.09
N VAL A 62 1.21 -10.04 -2.71
CA VAL A 62 0.41 -8.82 -2.55
C VAL A 62 -0.12 -8.67 -1.13
N THR A 63 -0.58 -9.77 -0.51
CA THR A 63 -1.04 -9.74 0.88
C THR A 63 0.11 -9.49 1.86
N ASP A 64 1.30 -10.05 1.60
CA ASP A 64 2.49 -9.82 2.41
C ASP A 64 2.94 -8.35 2.34
N LEU A 65 2.92 -7.74 1.15
CA LEU A 65 3.26 -6.32 1.00
C LEU A 65 2.31 -5.41 1.78
N ILE A 66 1.01 -5.71 1.78
CA ILE A 66 0.00 -4.93 2.51
C ILE A 66 0.20 -5.09 4.02
N THR A 67 0.33 -6.33 4.50
CA THR A 67 0.46 -6.63 5.94
C THR A 67 1.76 -6.09 6.51
N ASN A 68 2.90 -6.33 5.84
CA ASN A 68 4.20 -5.83 6.28
C ASN A 68 4.24 -4.30 6.31
N ASN A 69 3.68 -3.61 5.31
CA ASN A 69 3.64 -2.15 5.33
C ASN A 69 2.73 -1.63 6.45
N ALA A 70 1.59 -2.27 6.71
CA ALA A 70 0.70 -1.85 7.78
C ALA A 70 1.32 -1.99 9.18
N ASP A 71 2.08 -3.05 9.42
CA ASP A 71 2.79 -3.26 10.69
C ASP A 71 3.86 -2.19 10.95
N LEU A 72 4.41 -1.59 9.89
CA LEU A 72 5.40 -0.52 9.98
C LEU A 72 4.80 0.88 10.21
N ILE A 73 3.50 1.08 9.93
CA ILE A 73 2.86 2.41 9.95
C ILE A 73 3.09 3.12 11.28
N PRO A 74 2.80 2.56 12.46
CA PRO A 74 2.96 3.27 13.73
C PRO A 74 4.37 3.86 13.95
N ALA A 75 5.40 3.06 13.63
CA ALA A 75 6.80 3.44 13.82
C ALA A 75 7.26 4.57 12.85
N GLN A 76 6.54 4.78 11.76
CA GLN A 76 6.86 5.78 10.74
C GLN A 76 6.36 7.21 11.05
N TYR A 77 5.68 7.42 12.18
CA TYR A 77 5.19 8.74 12.62
C TYR A 77 5.81 9.16 13.96
N PRO A 78 7.15 9.31 14.06
CA PRO A 78 7.76 9.84 15.27
C PRO A 78 7.43 11.33 15.45
N ASP A 79 7.56 11.82 16.68
CA ASP A 79 7.40 13.23 17.00
C ASP A 79 8.33 14.11 16.15
N GLY A 80 7.85 15.30 15.79
CA GLY A 80 8.59 16.23 14.93
C GLY A 80 8.59 15.88 13.43
N SER A 81 8.01 14.75 13.02
CA SER A 81 7.95 14.36 11.59
C SER A 81 6.74 14.91 10.82
N PHE A 82 5.94 15.81 11.41
CA PHE A 82 4.67 16.27 10.83
C PHE A 82 4.78 17.54 9.98
N ALA A 83 5.91 18.24 10.04
CA ALA A 83 6.13 19.44 9.25
C ALA A 83 6.27 19.13 7.76
N PHE A 84 6.02 20.12 6.90
CA PHE A 84 6.27 20.02 5.46
C PHE A 84 7.66 19.41 5.19
N PRO A 85 7.78 18.42 4.30
CA PRO A 85 6.82 18.01 3.25
C PRO A 85 5.86 16.89 3.65
N SER A 86 5.70 16.62 4.94
CA SER A 86 4.72 15.65 5.41
C SER A 86 3.28 16.07 5.11
N GLU A 87 2.48 15.12 4.63
CA GLU A 87 1.01 15.23 4.57
C GLU A 87 0.31 14.69 5.84
N ALA A 88 1.08 14.14 6.78
CA ALA A 88 0.56 13.64 8.05
C ALA A 88 -0.01 14.77 8.91
N LEU A 89 -1.25 14.61 9.37
CA LEU A 89 -1.90 15.57 10.26
C LEU A 89 -1.32 15.50 11.68
N LEU A 90 -1.23 16.66 12.35
CA LEU A 90 -0.83 16.74 13.75
C LEU A 90 -1.77 15.97 14.70
N SER A 91 -3.00 15.68 14.26
CA SER A 91 -3.95 14.86 15.01
C SER A 91 -3.45 13.44 15.29
N ILE A 92 -2.52 12.92 14.49
CA ILE A 92 -1.86 11.62 14.74
C ILE A 92 -1.04 11.69 16.04
N ALA A 93 -0.33 12.79 16.28
CA ALA A 93 0.41 12.98 17.53
C ALA A 93 -0.54 13.22 18.71
N GLN A 94 -1.62 13.98 18.50
CA GLN A 94 -2.61 14.31 19.53
C GLN A 94 -3.41 13.09 19.99
N ASN A 95 -3.70 12.16 19.07
CA ASN A 95 -4.49 10.94 19.32
C ASN A 95 -3.62 9.69 19.09
N ARG A 96 -2.43 9.67 19.69
CA ARG A 96 -1.43 8.63 19.46
C ARG A 96 -1.96 7.23 19.74
N ASP A 97 -2.58 7.05 20.90
CA ASP A 97 -3.09 5.74 21.33
C ASP A 97 -4.14 5.22 20.35
N ASP A 98 -5.03 6.09 19.86
CA ASP A 98 -6.04 5.73 18.86
C ASP A 98 -5.43 5.37 17.51
N PHE A 99 -4.37 6.06 17.10
CA PHE A 99 -3.64 5.78 15.87
C PHE A 99 -2.92 4.42 15.92
N GLU A 100 -2.29 4.09 17.04
CA GLU A 100 -1.58 2.81 17.22
C GLU A 100 -2.53 1.64 17.46
N ALA A 101 -3.69 1.89 18.08
CA ALA A 101 -4.72 0.88 18.31
C ALA A 101 -5.64 0.66 17.09
N ALA A 102 -5.53 1.48 16.05
CA ALA A 102 -6.40 1.41 14.88
C ALA A 102 -6.31 0.00 14.24
N PRO A 103 -7.41 -0.76 14.17
CA PRO A 103 -7.39 -2.04 13.49
C PRO A 103 -7.11 -1.80 12.00
N PRO A 104 -6.39 -2.70 11.32
CA PRO A 104 -6.08 -2.52 9.92
C PRO A 104 -7.38 -2.42 9.11
N PRO A 105 -7.43 -1.61 8.03
CA PRO A 105 -8.66 -1.32 7.29
C PRO A 105 -9.44 -2.57 6.81
N TRP A 106 -8.77 -3.70 6.60
CA TRP A 106 -9.41 -4.96 6.21
C TRP A 106 -10.12 -5.72 7.34
N LEU A 107 -9.81 -5.45 8.61
CA LEU A 107 -10.56 -5.97 9.75
C LEU A 107 -11.94 -5.29 9.89
N ILE A 108 -12.07 -4.10 9.32
CA ILE A 108 -13.30 -3.30 9.26
C ILE A 108 -14.07 -3.52 7.95
N TRP A 109 -13.47 -4.20 6.96
CA TRP A 109 -13.99 -4.39 5.61
C TRP A 109 -15.26 -5.26 5.44
N PRO A 110 -15.74 -6.08 6.40
CA PRO A 110 -17.09 -6.63 6.26
C PRO A 110 -18.19 -5.67 6.73
N ALA A 111 -17.87 -4.53 7.38
CA ALA A 111 -18.89 -3.69 8.01
C ALA A 111 -19.47 -2.56 7.14
N VAL A 112 -18.88 -2.26 5.96
CA VAL A 112 -19.27 -1.07 5.15
C VAL A 112 -19.78 -1.41 3.75
N LEU A 113 -19.94 -2.67 3.36
CA LEU A 113 -20.59 -3.04 2.10
C LEU A 113 -21.63 -4.14 2.31
N PRO A 114 -22.93 -3.90 2.01
CA PRO A 114 -23.91 -4.96 1.92
C PRO A 114 -23.60 -5.78 0.65
N TRP A 115 -22.84 -6.86 0.80
CA TRP A 115 -22.70 -7.84 -0.29
C TRP A 115 -23.80 -8.89 -0.17
N HIS A 116 -24.62 -8.99 -1.21
CA HIS A 116 -25.36 -10.20 -1.55
C HIS A 116 -24.52 -11.00 -2.56
N PRO A 117 -24.47 -12.34 -2.43
CA PRO A 117 -23.85 -13.18 -3.45
C PRO A 117 -24.63 -13.06 -4.77
N ILE A 118 -23.90 -12.99 -5.89
CA ILE A 118 -24.42 -13.38 -7.21
C ILE A 118 -23.96 -14.81 -7.44
#